data_AF-A0A060X4U6-F1
#
_entry.id   AF-A0A060X4U6-F1
#
_cell.length_a   1.000
_cell.length_b   1.000
_cell.length_c   1.000
_cell.angle_alpha   90.00
_cell.angle_beta   90.00
_cell.angle_gamma   90.00
#
_symmetry.space_group_name_H-M   'P 1'
#
loop_
_entity.id
_entity.type
_entity.pdbx_description
1 polymer ?
#
loop_
_entity_poly.entity_id
_entity_poly.type
_entity_poly.pdbx_seq_one_letter_code
_entity_poly.pdbx_strand_id
1 'polypeptide(L)'
;MGRYFKQIAKSVRSNGTSSSGSSEDNADDFLGCINIPLNEVPVMGYDKWFKLEPRSSASKVQGECHLILRLFTTQRDTTLSKRESKEAIHKKMLSQILEYEHAHIQKEPYNWNGQVSPPAWTVLSHHAVQTDLSPLQQAIIRWQCYSSHHRSQRMCYTLLLRLLRTIDAEWDPQAVQGDLERQLSDSFRLYMDHCLCLMKSMRQVFPCTSPAAVTRCELMLRGVGHMQTMPAFKTACPLRNELHLEIATVVKKGTVEWYESTISQFKPEDGALEEQLGRLVQVVDAVCADVQRGQNVYNKLFYRYTNSPCSLLC
;
A
#
# COMPACT_ATOMS: atom_id res chain seq x y z
N MET A 1 -20.56 39.23 -2.51
CA MET A 1 -19.21 39.52 -1.96
C MET A 1 -18.19 38.62 -2.65
N GLY A 2 -17.74 39.03 -3.84
CA GLY A 2 -16.78 38.27 -4.65
C GLY A 2 -15.57 39.12 -4.95
N ARG A 3 -14.43 38.79 -4.36
CA ARG A 3 -13.13 39.41 -4.67
C ARG A 3 -12.02 38.40 -4.40
N TYR A 4 -11.72 37.54 -5.35
CA TYR A 4 -10.38 36.99 -5.58
C TYR A 4 -10.26 36.55 -7.04
N PHE A 5 -10.04 37.51 -7.92
CA PHE A 5 -9.43 37.23 -9.22
C PHE A 5 -7.99 37.72 -9.13
N LYS A 6 -7.05 36.77 -9.05
CA LYS A 6 -5.60 36.98 -9.07
C LYS A 6 -5.22 37.79 -10.31
N GLN A 7 -4.18 38.61 -10.17
CA GLN A 7 -3.45 39.28 -11.26
C GLN A 7 -3.44 38.42 -12.53
N ILE A 8 -4.27 38.81 -13.50
CA ILE A 8 -4.00 38.48 -14.89
C ILE A 8 -2.77 39.32 -15.23
N ALA A 9 -1.65 38.68 -15.54
CA ALA A 9 -0.59 39.35 -16.25
C ALA A 9 -1.17 39.78 -17.62
N LYS A 10 -1.79 40.97 -17.64
CA LYS A 10 -2.15 41.68 -18.87
C LYS A 10 -0.84 42.19 -19.47
N SER A 11 -0.12 41.32 -20.15
CA SER A 11 0.78 41.74 -21.23
C SER A 11 0.09 41.42 -22.56
N VAL A 12 -0.89 42.25 -22.90
CA VAL A 12 -1.16 42.77 -24.25
C VAL A 12 -2.01 44.01 -24.01
N ARG A 13 -1.37 45.18 -24.08
CA ARG A 13 -2.08 46.46 -24.09
C ARG A 13 -3.08 46.44 -25.24
N SER A 14 -4.28 46.92 -24.95
CA SER A 14 -5.20 47.49 -25.92
C SER A 14 -4.47 48.56 -26.76
N ASN A 15 -3.90 48.18 -27.89
CA ASN A 15 -3.48 49.12 -28.93
C ASN A 15 -4.25 48.78 -30.20
N GLY A 16 -5.53 49.12 -30.17
CA GLY A 16 -6.43 49.00 -31.30
C GLY A 16 -7.33 50.22 -31.39
N THR A 17 -6.75 51.43 -31.32
CA THR A 17 -7.26 52.65 -31.96
C THR A 17 -6.33 53.84 -31.72
N SER A 18 -5.88 54.44 -32.82
CA SER A 18 -5.39 55.82 -32.96
C SER A 18 -4.19 56.28 -32.12
N SER A 19 -3.00 56.34 -32.72
CA SER A 19 -2.45 57.56 -33.35
C SER A 19 -0.91 57.55 -33.35
N SER A 20 -0.35 57.72 -34.54
CA SER A 20 0.89 58.44 -34.88
C SER A 20 2.13 58.35 -33.95
N GLY A 21 3.21 57.80 -34.51
CA GLY A 21 4.56 58.31 -34.24
C GLY A 21 5.51 57.34 -33.54
N SER A 22 6.42 56.75 -34.32
CA SER A 22 7.80 56.38 -33.95
C SER A 22 8.02 55.69 -32.60
N SER A 23 7.97 54.36 -32.61
CA SER A 23 8.80 53.53 -31.72
C SER A 23 9.01 52.17 -32.40
N GLU A 24 10.12 52.03 -33.11
CA GLU A 24 10.63 50.74 -33.58
C GLU A 24 10.83 49.79 -32.39
N ASP A 25 10.40 48.54 -32.59
CA ASP A 25 10.96 47.31 -32.05
C ASP A 25 11.14 47.19 -30.54
N ASN A 26 10.01 47.07 -29.83
CA ASN A 26 9.95 46.20 -28.65
C ASN A 26 8.74 45.27 -28.77
N ALA A 27 8.60 44.60 -29.92
CA ALA A 27 7.72 43.45 -30.02
C ALA A 27 8.51 42.24 -29.53
N ASP A 28 8.19 41.74 -28.32
CA ASP A 28 8.79 40.52 -27.81
C ASP A 28 8.57 39.37 -28.82
N ASP A 29 9.65 38.69 -29.20
CA ASP A 29 9.59 37.53 -30.09
C ASP A 29 8.73 36.43 -29.46
N PHE A 30 7.75 35.92 -30.20
CA PHE A 30 6.92 34.84 -29.73
C PHE A 30 7.70 33.51 -29.75
N LEU A 31 8.08 33.04 -28.56
CA LEU A 31 8.85 31.80 -28.39
C LEU A 31 8.00 30.52 -28.29
N GLY A 32 6.68 30.63 -28.13
CA GLY A 32 5.76 29.50 -27.99
C GLY A 32 4.64 29.72 -26.97
N CYS A 33 3.64 28.84 -26.96
CA CYS A 33 2.58 28.82 -25.95
C CYS A 33 2.26 27.41 -25.49
N ILE A 34 1.59 27.28 -24.33
CA ILE A 34 1.06 26.02 -23.83
C ILE A 34 -0.40 26.28 -23.44
N ASN A 35 -1.32 25.55 -24.05
CA ASN A 35 -2.73 25.61 -23.70
C ASN A 35 -3.06 24.43 -22.78
N ILE A 36 -3.37 24.70 -21.51
CA ILE A 36 -3.73 23.67 -20.53
C ILE A 36 -5.21 23.82 -20.19
N PRO A 37 -6.08 22.93 -20.68
CA PRO A 37 -7.50 22.94 -20.34
C PRO A 37 -7.69 22.71 -18.83
N LEU A 38 -8.43 23.59 -18.16
CA LEU A 38 -8.63 23.51 -16.71
C LEU A 38 -9.31 22.21 -16.27
N ASN A 39 -10.16 21.63 -17.12
CA ASN A 39 -10.84 20.35 -16.89
C ASN A 39 -9.90 19.13 -16.99
N GLU A 40 -8.73 19.28 -17.61
CA GLU A 40 -7.72 18.24 -17.71
C GLU A 40 -6.72 18.28 -16.55
N VAL A 41 -6.69 19.36 -15.77
CA VAL A 41 -5.78 19.48 -14.62
C VAL A 41 -6.28 18.58 -13.49
N PRO A 42 -5.53 17.52 -13.12
CA PRO A 42 -5.92 16.65 -12.03
C PRO A 42 -5.83 17.42 -10.72
N VAL A 43 -6.61 17.03 -9.72
CA VAL A 43 -6.68 17.75 -8.44
C VAL A 43 -5.36 17.74 -7.67
N MET A 44 -4.49 16.76 -7.93
CA MET A 44 -3.12 16.72 -7.38
C MET A 44 -2.14 17.66 -8.09
N GLY A 45 -2.54 18.27 -9.22
CA GLY A 45 -1.69 19.14 -10.02
C GLY A 45 -0.76 18.40 -10.99
N TYR A 46 0.16 19.14 -11.59
CA TYR A 46 1.22 18.62 -12.48
C TYR A 46 2.59 19.10 -12.03
N ASP A 47 3.59 18.24 -12.25
CA ASP A 47 5.02 18.58 -12.24
C ASP A 47 5.66 17.85 -13.42
N LYS A 48 5.73 18.52 -14.58
CA LYS A 48 6.26 17.93 -15.81
C LYS A 48 6.72 18.96 -16.82
N TRP A 49 7.50 18.50 -17.78
CA TRP A 49 7.85 19.24 -19.00
C TRP A 49 6.69 19.22 -20.00
N PHE A 50 6.40 20.39 -20.56
CA PHE A 50 5.40 20.59 -21.61
C PHE A 50 6.09 21.12 -22.85
N LYS A 51 5.80 20.50 -24.01
CA LYS A 51 6.30 21.01 -25.29
C LYS A 51 5.60 22.31 -25.64
N LEU A 52 6.37 23.28 -26.11
CA LEU A 52 5.82 24.54 -26.60
C LEU A 52 5.11 24.31 -27.93
N GLU A 53 3.93 24.89 -28.07
CA GLU A 53 3.11 24.83 -29.27
C GLU A 53 3.19 26.15 -30.05
N PRO A 54 3.14 26.10 -31.40
CA PRO A 54 3.03 27.30 -32.22
C PRO A 54 1.62 27.89 -32.14
N ARG A 55 1.51 29.21 -32.23
CA ARG A 55 0.21 29.91 -32.24
C ARG A 55 -0.52 29.80 -33.59
N SER A 56 0.23 29.56 -34.67
CA SER A 56 -0.30 29.40 -36.04
C SER A 56 0.60 28.47 -36.85
N SER A 57 0.11 27.99 -37.99
CA SER A 57 0.86 27.13 -38.92
C SER A 57 2.12 27.78 -39.50
N ALA A 58 2.25 29.10 -39.40
CA ALA A 58 3.39 29.86 -39.90
C ALA A 58 4.55 29.97 -38.90
N SER A 59 4.32 29.65 -37.61
CA SER A 59 5.35 29.76 -36.57
C SER A 59 6.07 28.43 -36.35
N LYS A 60 7.40 28.45 -36.41
CA LYS A 60 8.23 27.31 -35.98
C LYS A 60 8.62 27.51 -34.53
N VAL A 61 8.12 26.65 -33.64
CA VAL A 61 8.38 26.69 -32.20
C VAL A 61 9.10 25.40 -31.79
N GLN A 62 10.15 25.53 -30.98
CA GLN A 62 10.92 24.42 -30.43
C GLN A 62 11.23 24.70 -28.97
N GLY A 63 11.29 23.64 -28.16
CA GLY A 63 11.60 23.73 -26.74
C GLY A 63 10.49 23.22 -25.84
N GLU A 64 10.81 23.14 -24.56
CA GLU A 64 9.93 22.63 -23.52
C GLU A 64 9.97 23.57 -22.31
N CYS A 65 8.84 23.67 -21.62
CA CYS A 65 8.72 24.45 -20.38
C CYS A 65 8.38 23.49 -19.23
N HIS A 66 9.14 23.57 -18.14
CA HIS A 66 8.85 22.85 -16.92
C HIS A 66 7.81 23.63 -16.10
N LEU A 67 6.62 23.07 -15.93
CA LEU A 67 5.53 23.73 -15.20
C LEU A 67 5.09 22.89 -14.00
N ILE A 68 5.01 23.57 -12.84
CA ILE A 68 4.43 23.03 -11.61
C ILE A 68 3.07 23.70 -11.41
N LEU A 69 1.99 22.98 -11.68
CA LEU A 69 0.63 23.46 -11.47
C LEU A 69 0.09 22.88 -10.17
N ARG A 70 -0.40 23.75 -9.29
CA ARG A 70 -1.06 23.36 -8.03
C ARG A 70 -2.44 23.99 -7.96
N LEU A 71 -3.45 23.15 -7.69
CA LEU A 71 -4.82 23.60 -7.45
C LEU A 71 -5.01 23.83 -5.95
N PHE A 72 -5.42 25.04 -5.60
CA PHE A 72 -5.78 25.38 -4.23
C PHE A 72 -7.28 25.68 -4.18
N THR A 73 -8.03 24.90 -3.41
CA THR A 73 -9.40 25.26 -3.08
C THR A 73 -9.37 26.13 -1.83
N THR A 74 -9.94 27.34 -1.90
CA THR A 74 -10.15 28.15 -0.70
C THR A 74 -11.02 27.36 0.27
N GLN A 75 -10.49 27.10 1.47
CA GLN A 75 -11.14 26.35 2.54
C GLN A 75 -12.65 26.61 2.55
N ARG A 76 -13.44 25.56 2.35
CA ARG A 76 -14.86 25.63 2.65
C ARG A 76 -14.98 25.69 4.17
N ASP A 77 -15.89 26.52 4.66
CA ASP A 77 -16.21 26.56 6.08
C ASP A 77 -16.65 25.15 6.54
N THR A 78 -15.77 24.46 7.27
CA THR A 78 -15.99 23.10 7.80
C THR A 78 -16.71 23.14 9.15
N THR A 79 -17.21 24.29 9.60
CA THR A 79 -17.96 24.40 10.86
C THR A 79 -19.20 23.50 10.92
N LEU A 80 -19.72 23.05 9.78
CA LEU A 80 -20.82 22.10 9.66
C LEU A 80 -20.40 20.60 9.75
N SER A 81 -19.11 20.26 9.64
CA SER A 81 -18.62 18.85 9.65
C SER A 81 -18.14 18.36 11.02
N LYS A 82 -18.57 18.99 12.12
CA LYS A 82 -18.04 18.77 13.48
C LYS A 82 -18.30 17.40 14.12
N ARG A 83 -18.89 16.43 13.41
CA ARG A 83 -19.24 15.13 14.00
C ARG A 83 -18.13 14.08 13.84
N GLU A 84 -17.36 14.12 12.76
CA GLU A 84 -16.30 13.14 12.47
C GLU A 84 -15.05 13.82 11.88
N SER A 85 -13.87 13.30 12.16
CA SER A 85 -12.62 13.86 11.63
C SER A 85 -12.48 13.62 10.12
N LYS A 86 -11.69 14.47 9.43
CA LYS A 86 -11.42 14.31 7.99
C LYS A 86 -10.80 12.95 7.66
N GLU A 87 -9.94 12.43 8.54
CA GLU A 87 -9.32 11.11 8.42
C GLU A 87 -10.38 10.01 8.53
N ALA A 88 -11.32 10.13 9.46
CA ALA A 88 -12.40 9.16 9.65
C ALA A 88 -13.34 9.10 8.43
N ILE A 89 -13.72 10.25 7.88
CA ILE A 89 -14.56 10.32 6.68
C ILE A 89 -13.83 9.70 5.48
N HIS A 90 -12.56 10.07 5.27
CA HIS A 90 -11.77 9.53 4.16
C HIS A 90 -11.59 8.01 4.27
N LYS A 91 -11.33 7.51 5.49
CA LYS A 91 -11.23 6.08 5.80
C LYS A 91 -12.51 5.33 5.50
N LYS A 92 -13.67 5.85 5.92
CA LYS A 92 -14.98 5.24 5.62
C LYS A 92 -15.23 5.14 4.12
N MET A 93 -14.98 6.24 3.41
CA MET A 93 -15.16 6.30 1.96
C MET A 93 -14.26 5.29 1.24
N LEU A 94 -12.97 5.22 1.61
CA LEU A 94 -12.04 4.25 1.02
C LEU A 94 -12.46 2.82 1.34
N SER A 95 -12.83 2.50 2.59
CA SER A 95 -13.28 1.14 2.95
C SER A 95 -14.49 0.69 2.14
N GLN A 96 -15.50 1.55 1.98
CA GLN A 96 -16.69 1.24 1.17
C GLN A 96 -16.36 1.02 -0.30
N ILE A 97 -15.47 1.83 -0.87
CA ILE A 97 -14.99 1.65 -2.24
C ILE A 97 -14.27 0.31 -2.38
N LEU A 98 -13.40 -0.06 -1.42
CA LEU A 98 -12.68 -1.33 -1.48
C LEU A 98 -13.61 -2.54 -1.42
N GLU A 99 -14.62 -2.50 -0.54
CA GLU A 99 -15.65 -3.54 -0.45
C GLU A 99 -16.41 -3.68 -1.78
N TYR A 100 -16.83 -2.56 -2.35
CA TYR A 100 -17.53 -2.55 -3.63
C TYR A 100 -16.64 -3.09 -4.77
N GLU A 101 -15.44 -2.55 -4.95
CA GLU A 101 -14.53 -2.92 -6.05
C GLU A 101 -14.12 -4.39 -5.98
N HIS A 102 -13.76 -4.89 -4.79
CA HIS A 102 -13.37 -6.30 -4.64
C HIS A 102 -14.55 -7.24 -4.96
N ALA A 103 -15.76 -6.91 -4.53
CA ALA A 103 -16.95 -7.71 -4.81
C ALA A 103 -17.26 -7.82 -6.32
N HIS A 104 -16.88 -6.82 -7.12
CA HIS A 104 -17.18 -6.78 -8.55
C HIS A 104 -16.04 -7.30 -9.45
N ILE A 105 -14.80 -7.35 -8.93
CA ILE A 105 -13.61 -7.64 -9.75
C ILE A 105 -13.43 -9.13 -10.10
N GLN A 106 -14.22 -10.05 -9.55
CA GLN A 106 -14.20 -11.50 -9.83
C GLN A 106 -12.79 -12.11 -9.97
N LYS A 107 -11.82 -11.63 -9.18
CA LYS A 107 -10.46 -12.16 -9.16
C LYS A 107 -10.31 -13.23 -8.10
N GLU A 108 -9.44 -14.19 -8.37
CA GLU A 108 -9.04 -15.17 -7.38
C GLU A 108 -8.37 -14.51 -6.15
N PRO A 109 -8.46 -15.13 -4.96
CA PRO A 109 -7.79 -14.68 -3.76
C PRO A 109 -6.30 -14.40 -4.00
N TYR A 110 -5.78 -13.32 -3.40
CA TYR A 110 -4.39 -12.86 -3.52
C TYR A 110 -3.98 -12.30 -4.89
N ASN A 111 -4.86 -12.23 -5.89
CA ASN A 111 -4.53 -11.72 -7.23
C ASN A 111 -5.01 -10.27 -7.47
N TRP A 112 -5.87 -9.73 -6.60
CA TRP A 112 -6.26 -8.32 -6.70
C TRP A 112 -5.19 -7.40 -6.11
N ASN A 113 -4.81 -6.39 -6.89
CA ASN A 113 -3.77 -5.40 -6.59
C ASN A 113 -4.34 -4.11 -5.96
N GLY A 114 -5.62 -4.11 -5.57
CA GLY A 114 -6.25 -2.99 -4.89
C GLY A 114 -6.52 -1.77 -5.78
N GLN A 115 -6.46 -1.93 -7.12
CA GLN A 115 -6.84 -0.87 -8.03
C GLN A 115 -8.33 -0.55 -7.87
N VAL A 116 -8.61 0.73 -7.62
CA VAL A 116 -9.96 1.30 -7.61
C VAL A 116 -10.25 1.92 -8.97
N SER A 117 -11.52 1.99 -9.35
CA SER A 117 -11.92 2.60 -10.62
C SER A 117 -11.51 4.08 -10.72
N PRO A 118 -11.31 4.62 -11.94
CA PRO A 118 -10.95 6.03 -12.11
C PRO A 118 -11.93 7.01 -11.44
N PRO A 119 -13.27 6.82 -11.51
CA PRO A 119 -14.20 7.67 -10.79
C PRO A 119 -14.01 7.61 -9.27
N ALA A 120 -13.84 6.42 -8.70
CA ALA A 120 -13.61 6.25 -7.26
C ALA A 120 -12.32 6.95 -6.81
N TRP A 121 -11.24 6.81 -7.60
CA TRP A 121 -9.97 7.50 -7.37
C TRP A 121 -10.14 9.03 -7.40
N THR A 122 -10.92 9.56 -8.34
CA THR A 122 -11.22 11.00 -8.43
C THR A 122 -11.89 11.49 -7.15
N VAL A 123 -12.95 10.83 -6.68
CA VAL A 123 -13.65 11.27 -5.46
C VAL A 123 -12.71 11.21 -4.25
N LEU A 124 -11.89 10.17 -4.11
CA LEU A 124 -10.91 10.04 -3.02
C LEU A 124 -9.87 11.17 -3.06
N SER A 125 -9.33 11.45 -4.25
CA SER A 125 -8.33 12.50 -4.46
C SER A 125 -8.90 13.89 -4.17
N HIS A 126 -10.14 14.14 -4.58
CA HIS A 126 -10.83 15.40 -4.31
C HIS A 126 -11.06 15.58 -2.81
N HIS A 127 -11.54 14.56 -2.11
CA HIS A 127 -11.73 14.63 -0.66
C HIS A 127 -10.42 14.93 0.06
N ALA A 128 -9.34 14.24 -0.31
CA ALA A 128 -8.03 14.42 0.31
C ALA A 128 -7.50 15.85 0.15
N VAL A 129 -7.59 16.43 -1.05
CA VAL A 129 -7.14 17.81 -1.30
C VAL A 129 -8.06 18.84 -0.64
N GLN A 130 -9.37 18.65 -0.68
CA GLN A 130 -10.33 19.58 -0.07
C GLN A 130 -10.25 19.64 1.46
N THR A 131 -9.81 18.55 2.08
CA THR A 131 -9.66 18.45 3.55
C THR A 131 -8.22 18.61 4.01
N ASP A 132 -7.29 18.89 3.08
CA ASP A 132 -5.87 19.06 3.36
C ASP A 132 -5.29 17.85 4.13
N LEU A 133 -5.56 16.64 3.63
CA LEU A 133 -4.94 15.42 4.15
C LEU A 133 -3.50 15.32 3.65
N SER A 134 -2.55 15.30 4.58
CA SER A 134 -1.13 15.20 4.23
C SER A 134 -0.82 13.87 3.51
N PRO A 135 0.27 13.80 2.72
CA PRO A 135 0.70 12.56 2.08
C PRO A 135 0.83 11.39 3.07
N LEU A 136 1.42 11.64 4.24
CA LEU A 136 1.54 10.64 5.32
C LEU A 136 0.18 10.20 5.86
N GLN A 137 -0.74 11.12 6.12
CA GLN A 137 -2.09 10.78 6.58
C GLN A 137 -2.81 9.90 5.55
N GLN A 138 -2.71 10.23 4.26
CA GLN A 138 -3.28 9.41 3.19
C GLN A 138 -2.62 8.02 3.12
N ALA A 139 -1.30 7.93 3.29
CA ALA A 139 -0.57 6.67 3.30
C ALA A 139 -1.02 5.77 4.46
N ILE A 140 -1.16 6.34 5.66
CA ILE A 140 -1.65 5.64 6.87
C ILE A 140 -3.09 5.15 6.67
N ILE A 141 -3.99 6.02 6.21
CA ILE A 141 -5.40 5.65 6.00
C ILE A 141 -5.51 4.54 4.96
N ARG A 142 -4.75 4.64 3.84
CA ARG A 142 -4.69 3.58 2.83
C ARG A 142 -4.23 2.27 3.47
N TRP A 143 -3.10 2.26 4.18
CA TRP A 143 -2.64 1.06 4.87
C TRP A 143 -3.71 0.46 5.79
N GLN A 144 -4.36 1.26 6.63
CA GLN A 144 -5.40 0.79 7.55
C GLN A 144 -6.57 0.14 6.80
N CYS A 145 -7.08 0.78 5.74
CA CYS A 145 -8.17 0.23 4.93
C CYS A 145 -7.75 -1.06 4.22
N TYR A 146 -6.63 -1.05 3.49
CA TYR A 146 -6.19 -2.19 2.70
C TYR A 146 -5.74 -3.37 3.57
N SER A 147 -5.01 -3.15 4.67
CA SER A 147 -4.59 -4.22 5.59
C SER A 147 -5.80 -4.85 6.30
N SER A 148 -6.78 -4.04 6.73
CA SER A 148 -8.02 -4.55 7.28
C SER A 148 -8.80 -5.36 6.25
N HIS A 149 -8.95 -4.83 5.03
CA HIS A 149 -9.64 -5.54 3.96
C HIS A 149 -8.95 -6.85 3.61
N HIS A 150 -7.61 -6.89 3.55
CA HIS A 150 -6.86 -8.12 3.27
C HIS A 150 -7.13 -9.24 4.28
N ARG A 151 -7.30 -8.90 5.56
CA ARG A 151 -7.64 -9.86 6.62
C ARG A 151 -9.04 -10.46 6.45
N SER A 152 -9.98 -9.73 5.86
CA SER A 152 -11.33 -10.22 5.56
C SER A 152 -11.43 -10.89 4.18
N GLN A 153 -10.83 -10.28 3.15
CA GLN A 153 -10.82 -10.70 1.75
C GLN A 153 -9.40 -10.58 1.18
N ARG A 154 -8.80 -11.71 0.80
CA ARG A 154 -7.37 -11.82 0.50
C ARG A 154 -6.97 -11.00 -0.74
N MET A 155 -6.15 -9.97 -0.51
CA MET A 155 -5.49 -9.17 -1.54
C MET A 155 -4.03 -9.60 -1.77
N CYS A 156 -3.39 -9.11 -2.82
CA CYS A 156 -1.99 -9.47 -3.10
C CYS A 156 -1.01 -8.86 -2.08
N TYR A 157 -0.02 -9.65 -1.64
CA TYR A 157 0.99 -9.17 -0.68
C TYR A 157 1.92 -8.10 -1.26
N THR A 158 2.10 -8.07 -2.59
CA THR A 158 2.86 -7.01 -3.27
C THR A 158 2.26 -5.62 -3.00
N LEU A 159 0.92 -5.51 -2.98
CA LEU A 159 0.23 -4.27 -2.64
C LEU A 159 0.53 -3.85 -1.21
N LEU A 160 0.40 -4.78 -0.26
CA LEU A 160 0.62 -4.49 1.17
C LEU A 160 2.06 -4.03 1.43
N LEU A 161 3.05 -4.70 0.83
CA LEU A 161 4.44 -4.28 0.93
C LEU A 161 4.66 -2.87 0.35
N ARG A 162 4.01 -2.54 -0.76
CA ARG A 162 4.07 -1.19 -1.35
C ARG A 162 3.48 -0.14 -0.41
N LEU A 163 2.35 -0.43 0.23
CA LEU A 163 1.71 0.49 1.19
C LEU A 163 2.60 0.75 2.41
N LEU A 164 3.25 -0.28 2.94
CA LEU A 164 4.24 -0.14 4.02
C LEU A 164 5.40 0.79 3.60
N ARG A 165 5.96 0.57 2.40
CA ARG A 165 7.01 1.43 1.85
C ARG A 165 6.57 2.88 1.66
N THR A 166 5.31 3.12 1.29
CA THR A 166 4.77 4.48 1.17
C THR A 166 4.68 5.16 2.54
N ILE A 167 4.28 4.45 3.60
CA ILE A 167 4.34 5.02 4.95
C ILE A 167 5.78 5.35 5.33
N ASP A 168 6.72 4.44 5.07
CA ASP A 168 8.14 4.61 5.40
C ASP A 168 8.75 5.83 4.71
N ALA A 169 8.42 6.04 3.42
CA ALA A 169 8.91 7.16 2.62
C ALA A 169 8.37 8.52 3.08
N GLU A 170 7.12 8.56 3.56
CA GLU A 170 6.44 9.79 3.99
C GLU A 170 6.53 10.01 5.52
N TRP A 171 7.28 9.17 6.24
CA TRP A 171 7.22 9.10 7.70
C TRP A 171 7.71 10.39 8.37
N ASP A 172 6.81 11.03 9.12
CA ASP A 172 7.07 12.16 9.99
C ASP A 172 6.38 11.90 11.35
N PRO A 173 7.15 11.61 12.42
CA PRO A 173 6.60 11.40 13.76
C PRO A 173 5.78 12.59 14.29
N GLN A 174 6.08 13.83 13.87
CA GLN A 174 5.38 15.01 14.36
C GLN A 174 3.97 15.11 13.79
N ALA A 175 3.75 14.55 12.60
CA ALA A 175 2.47 14.53 11.91
C ALA A 175 1.53 13.39 12.34
N VAL A 176 1.99 12.47 13.20
CA VAL A 176 1.23 11.29 13.65
C VAL A 176 1.11 11.32 15.17
N GLN A 177 -0.01 11.83 15.68
CA GLN A 177 -0.29 11.91 17.12
C GLN A 177 -1.72 11.49 17.45
N GLY A 178 -1.94 11.09 18.71
CA GLY A 178 -3.26 10.82 19.26
C GLY A 178 -3.96 9.63 18.59
N ASP A 179 -5.18 9.84 18.09
CA ASP A 179 -6.02 8.78 17.54
C ASP A 179 -5.44 8.11 16.31
N LEU A 180 -4.73 8.88 15.46
CA LEU A 180 -4.13 8.36 14.23
C LEU A 180 -3.02 7.36 14.55
N GLU A 181 -2.18 7.68 15.54
CA GLU A 181 -1.10 6.82 16.02
C GLU A 181 -1.65 5.52 16.62
N ARG A 182 -2.66 5.62 17.50
CA ARG A 182 -3.32 4.45 18.10
C ARG A 182 -3.91 3.53 17.03
N GLN A 183 -4.65 4.08 16.06
CA GLN A 183 -5.23 3.29 14.98
C GLN A 183 -4.17 2.68 14.06
N LEU A 184 -3.03 3.37 13.84
CA LEU A 184 -1.91 2.83 13.08
C LEU A 184 -1.28 1.65 13.84
N SER A 185 -1.02 1.81 15.13
CA SER A 185 -0.51 0.75 16.01
C SER A 185 -1.40 -0.49 15.97
N ASP A 186 -2.72 -0.31 16.15
CA ASP A 186 -3.69 -1.40 16.07
C ASP A 186 -3.65 -2.10 14.71
N SER A 187 -3.57 -1.33 13.61
CA SER A 187 -3.51 -1.91 12.27
C SER A 187 -2.23 -2.73 12.04
N PHE A 188 -1.08 -2.28 12.53
CA PHE A 188 0.17 -3.03 12.46
C PHE A 188 0.12 -4.31 13.28
N ARG A 189 -0.40 -4.23 14.51
CA ARG A 189 -0.57 -5.39 15.40
C ARG A 189 -1.48 -6.43 14.78
N LEU A 190 -2.67 -6.03 14.33
CA LEU A 190 -3.65 -6.93 13.73
C LEU A 190 -3.13 -7.58 12.45
N TYR A 191 -2.37 -6.84 11.63
CA TYR A 191 -1.70 -7.42 10.46
C TYR A 191 -0.61 -8.42 10.84
N MET A 192 0.19 -8.09 11.86
CA MET A 192 1.23 -8.99 12.37
C MET A 192 0.64 -10.29 12.91
N ASP A 193 -0.36 -10.19 13.79
CA ASP A 193 -1.05 -11.33 14.39
C ASP A 193 -1.67 -12.22 13.30
N HIS A 194 -2.23 -11.60 12.25
CA HIS A 194 -2.72 -12.32 11.09
C HIS A 194 -1.60 -13.10 10.38
N CYS A 195 -0.46 -12.46 10.09
CA CYS A 195 0.67 -13.13 9.45
C CYS A 195 1.23 -14.27 10.30
N LEU A 196 1.35 -14.08 11.62
CA LEU A 196 1.78 -15.12 12.56
C LEU A 196 0.82 -16.31 12.54
N CYS A 197 -0.50 -16.08 12.55
CA CYS A 197 -1.49 -17.15 12.39
C CYS A 197 -1.31 -17.94 11.09
N LEU A 198 -1.01 -17.27 9.97
CA LEU A 198 -0.72 -17.95 8.70
C LEU A 198 0.59 -18.75 8.74
N MET A 199 1.63 -18.25 9.43
CA MET A 199 2.88 -18.98 9.64
C MET A 199 2.66 -20.23 10.50
N LYS A 200 1.81 -20.16 11.52
CA LYS A 200 1.43 -21.32 12.35
C LYS A 200 0.89 -22.47 11.49
N SER A 201 0.02 -22.15 10.53
CA SER A 201 -0.61 -23.10 9.61
C SER A 201 0.07 -23.13 8.24
N MET A 202 1.36 -22.80 8.17
CA MET A 202 2.09 -22.61 6.91
C MET A 202 2.01 -23.82 5.97
N ARG A 203 2.00 -25.05 6.52
CA ARG A 203 1.92 -26.29 5.72
C ARG A 203 0.64 -26.38 4.88
N GLN A 204 -0.45 -25.79 5.38
CA GLN A 204 -1.77 -25.79 4.75
C GLN A 204 -1.96 -24.55 3.87
N VAL A 205 -1.57 -23.38 4.37
CA VAL A 205 -1.77 -22.09 3.68
C VAL A 205 -0.76 -21.90 2.55
N PHE A 206 0.47 -22.35 2.76
CA PHE A 206 1.57 -22.25 1.82
C PHE A 206 2.13 -23.66 1.57
N PRO A 207 1.53 -24.46 0.68
CA PRO A 207 2.11 -25.76 0.34
C PRO A 207 3.35 -25.59 -0.56
N CYS A 208 4.45 -26.30 -0.26
CA CYS A 208 5.69 -26.27 -1.07
C CYS A 208 5.48 -26.75 -2.51
N THR A 209 4.42 -27.50 -2.76
CA THR A 209 4.06 -28.02 -4.09
C THR A 209 3.59 -26.92 -5.04
N SER A 210 3.24 -25.74 -4.54
CA SER A 210 2.76 -24.62 -5.34
C SER A 210 3.80 -23.48 -5.33
N PRO A 211 4.48 -23.22 -6.47
CA PRO A 211 5.40 -22.09 -6.59
C PRO A 211 4.74 -20.74 -6.28
N ALA A 212 3.46 -20.59 -6.65
CA ALA A 212 2.68 -19.41 -6.33
C ALA A 212 2.49 -19.24 -4.81
N ALA A 213 2.23 -20.32 -4.08
CA ALA A 213 2.07 -20.26 -2.63
C ALA A 213 3.40 -19.95 -1.92
N VAL A 214 4.51 -20.51 -2.39
CA VAL A 214 5.86 -20.18 -1.90
C VAL A 214 6.17 -18.69 -2.14
N THR A 215 5.85 -18.17 -3.33
CA THR A 215 6.02 -16.74 -3.64
C THR A 215 5.16 -15.85 -2.74
N ARG A 216 3.92 -16.26 -2.43
CA ARG A 216 3.06 -15.54 -1.48
C ARG A 216 3.65 -15.52 -0.08
N CYS A 217 4.17 -16.66 0.40
CA CYS A 217 4.86 -16.74 1.69
C CYS A 217 6.09 -15.82 1.72
N GLU A 218 6.91 -15.83 0.68
CA GLU A 218 8.05 -14.92 0.54
C GLU A 218 7.64 -13.45 0.63
N LEU A 219 6.60 -13.04 -0.10
CA LEU A 219 6.11 -11.65 -0.08
C LEU A 219 5.54 -11.26 1.28
N MET A 220 4.82 -12.17 1.95
CA MET A 220 4.34 -11.96 3.32
C MET A 220 5.52 -11.76 4.28
N LEU A 221 6.53 -12.63 4.24
CA LEU A 221 7.72 -12.53 5.08
C LEU A 221 8.51 -11.25 4.81
N ARG A 222 8.66 -10.85 3.54
CA ARG A 222 9.25 -9.56 3.16
C ARG A 222 8.51 -8.38 3.78
N GLY A 223 7.17 -8.40 3.74
CA GLY A 223 6.32 -7.37 4.36
C GLY A 223 6.51 -7.29 5.87
N VAL A 224 6.49 -8.45 6.54
CA VAL A 224 6.71 -8.57 7.98
C VAL A 224 8.10 -8.06 8.38
N GLY A 225 9.16 -8.54 7.70
CA GLY A 225 10.53 -8.11 7.96
C GLY A 225 10.74 -6.62 7.71
N HIS A 226 10.21 -6.08 6.62
CA HIS A 226 10.28 -4.64 6.34
C HIS A 226 9.58 -3.83 7.45
N MET A 227 8.39 -4.25 7.88
CA MET A 227 7.63 -3.55 8.91
C MET A 227 8.41 -3.41 10.22
N GLN A 228 9.21 -4.41 10.62
CA GLN A 228 10.07 -4.31 11.81
C GLN A 228 11.16 -3.25 11.70
N THR A 229 11.63 -2.98 10.49
CA THR A 229 12.71 -2.00 10.26
C THR A 229 12.20 -0.57 10.21
N MET A 230 10.91 -0.37 9.89
CA MET A 230 10.28 0.94 9.72
C MET A 230 10.33 1.75 11.02
N PRO A 231 10.75 3.03 10.97
CA PRO A 231 10.63 3.94 12.10
C PRO A 231 9.18 4.05 12.60
N ALA A 232 8.22 4.06 11.67
CA ALA A 232 6.79 4.06 11.98
C ALA A 232 6.35 2.95 12.93
N PHE A 233 6.83 1.72 12.68
CA PHE A 233 6.48 0.58 13.51
C PHE A 233 7.17 0.65 14.88
N LYS A 234 8.43 1.09 14.94
CA LYS A 234 9.16 1.25 16.20
C LYS A 234 8.52 2.32 17.10
N THR A 235 8.02 3.40 16.51
CA THR A 235 7.28 4.44 17.23
C THR A 235 5.91 3.94 17.69
N ALA A 236 5.12 3.37 16.79
CA ALA A 236 3.74 2.95 17.10
C ALA A 236 3.64 1.67 17.94
N CYS A 237 4.63 0.78 17.88
CA CYS A 237 4.65 -0.52 18.54
C CYS A 237 5.98 -0.78 19.29
N PRO A 238 6.36 0.05 20.29
CA PRO A 238 7.68 0.00 20.91
C PRO A 238 7.96 -1.31 21.68
N LEU A 239 6.92 -2.01 22.11
CA LEU A 239 7.02 -3.25 22.90
C LEU A 239 7.22 -4.52 22.06
N ARG A 240 7.11 -4.44 20.72
CA ARG A 240 7.25 -5.61 19.81
C ARG A 240 8.62 -5.58 19.11
N ASN A 241 9.69 -5.66 19.89
CA ASN A 241 11.08 -5.68 19.40
C ASN A 241 11.61 -7.10 19.09
N GLU A 242 10.96 -8.16 19.61
CA GLU A 242 11.43 -9.55 19.51
C GLU A 242 10.61 -10.44 18.57
N LEU A 243 10.19 -9.93 17.41
CA LEU A 243 9.35 -10.72 16.48
C LEU A 243 9.99 -12.05 16.06
N HIS A 244 11.32 -12.11 15.97
CA HIS A 244 12.03 -13.34 15.62
C HIS A 244 11.70 -14.48 16.59
N LEU A 245 11.54 -14.16 17.88
CA LEU A 245 11.16 -15.10 18.94
C LEU A 245 9.68 -15.48 18.84
N GLU A 246 8.81 -14.52 18.52
CA GLU A 246 7.39 -14.80 18.28
C GLU A 246 7.19 -15.71 17.07
N ILE A 247 7.87 -15.45 15.96
CA ILE A 247 7.86 -16.29 14.76
C ILE A 247 8.32 -17.70 15.12
N ALA A 248 9.46 -17.83 15.80
CA ALA A 248 9.97 -19.12 16.25
C ALA A 248 8.95 -19.88 17.11
N THR A 249 8.33 -19.20 18.07
CA THR A 249 7.33 -19.78 18.97
C THR A 249 6.10 -20.27 18.20
N VAL A 250 5.60 -19.46 17.27
CA VAL A 250 4.40 -19.77 16.50
C VAL A 250 4.65 -20.90 15.50
N VAL A 251 5.82 -20.91 14.85
CA VAL A 251 6.23 -21.99 13.93
C VAL A 251 6.45 -23.31 14.69
N LYS A 252 7.06 -23.26 15.88
CA LYS A 252 7.20 -24.43 16.76
C LYS A 252 5.85 -24.97 17.17
N LYS A 253 4.94 -24.09 17.62
CA LYS A 253 3.56 -24.46 17.98
C LYS A 253 2.82 -25.11 16.81
N GLY A 254 2.90 -24.53 15.61
CA GLY A 254 2.28 -25.10 14.41
C GLY A 254 2.87 -26.45 14.00
N THR A 255 4.13 -26.71 14.31
CA THR A 255 4.80 -27.99 14.04
C THR A 255 4.38 -29.07 15.02
N VAL A 256 4.27 -28.74 16.31
CA VAL A 256 3.72 -29.66 17.32
C VAL A 256 2.28 -30.05 16.96
N GLU A 257 1.41 -29.07 16.66
CA GLU A 257 0.01 -29.34 16.29
C GLU A 257 -0.11 -30.20 15.01
N TRP A 258 0.77 -29.96 14.03
CA TRP A 258 0.82 -30.80 12.83
C TRP A 258 1.23 -32.24 13.15
N TYR A 259 2.25 -32.42 13.99
CA TYR A 259 2.74 -33.74 14.37
C TYR A 259 1.70 -34.53 15.18
N GLU A 260 1.08 -33.90 16.17
CA GLU A 260 -0.03 -34.49 16.95
C GLU A 260 -1.19 -34.91 16.04
N SER A 261 -1.59 -34.05 15.09
CA SER A 261 -2.62 -34.40 14.11
C SER A 261 -2.20 -35.56 13.20
N THR A 262 -0.92 -35.64 12.84
CA THR A 262 -0.38 -36.69 11.97
C THR A 262 -0.42 -38.04 12.69
N ILE A 263 0.14 -38.14 13.90
CA ILE A 263 0.07 -39.36 14.72
C ILE A 263 -1.38 -39.80 14.95
N SER A 264 -2.26 -38.86 15.28
CA SER A 264 -3.68 -39.18 15.55
C SER A 264 -4.37 -39.81 14.34
N GLN A 265 -4.01 -39.41 13.11
CA GLN A 265 -4.55 -40.02 11.89
C GLN A 265 -4.06 -41.45 11.69
N PHE A 266 -2.80 -41.72 12.02
CA PHE A 266 -2.20 -43.04 11.86
C PHE A 266 -2.59 -44.02 12.97
N LYS A 267 -3.15 -43.57 14.11
CA LYS A 267 -3.59 -44.44 15.23
C LYS A 267 -2.61 -45.58 15.51
N PRO A 268 -1.38 -45.27 15.96
CA PRO A 268 -0.30 -46.24 16.04
C PRO A 268 -0.56 -47.39 17.03
N GLU A 269 -1.57 -47.27 17.90
CA GLU A 269 -1.91 -48.28 18.91
C GLU A 269 -2.96 -49.30 18.45
N ASP A 270 -3.64 -49.07 17.31
CA ASP A 270 -4.69 -49.97 16.83
C ASP A 270 -4.11 -51.07 15.92
N GLY A 271 -4.47 -52.33 16.14
CA GLY A 271 -4.18 -53.45 15.23
C GLY A 271 -3.05 -54.37 15.68
N ALA A 272 -2.63 -55.29 14.79
CA ALA A 272 -1.54 -56.22 15.06
C ALA A 272 -0.18 -55.50 15.06
N LEU A 273 0.82 -56.05 15.76
CA LEU A 273 2.15 -55.44 15.91
C LEU A 273 2.80 -55.05 14.56
N GLU A 274 2.62 -55.87 13.53
CA GLU A 274 3.14 -55.60 12.19
C GLU A 274 2.44 -54.42 11.50
N GLU A 275 1.14 -54.26 11.71
CA GLU A 275 0.38 -53.10 11.23
C GLU A 275 0.76 -51.83 11.99
N GLN A 276 0.94 -51.92 13.31
CA GLN A 276 1.41 -50.82 14.15
C GLN A 276 2.80 -50.34 13.69
N LEU A 277 3.72 -51.29 13.44
CA LEU A 277 5.06 -50.98 12.92
C LEU A 277 4.97 -50.32 11.54
N GLY A 278 4.13 -50.84 10.63
CA GLY A 278 3.92 -50.24 9.31
C GLY A 278 3.41 -48.79 9.38
N ARG A 279 2.50 -48.48 10.31
CA ARG A 279 1.99 -47.12 10.52
C ARG A 279 3.05 -46.20 11.14
N LEU A 280 3.88 -46.69 12.04
CA LEU A 280 5.02 -45.92 12.59
C LEU A 280 6.03 -45.54 11.49
N VAL A 281 6.33 -46.46 10.57
CA VAL A 281 7.19 -46.16 9.40
C VAL A 281 6.59 -45.03 8.57
N GLN A 282 5.28 -45.05 8.30
CA GLN A 282 4.60 -43.98 7.56
C GLN A 282 4.67 -42.62 8.27
N VAL A 283 4.58 -42.59 9.61
CA VAL A 283 4.77 -41.36 10.40
C VAL A 283 6.20 -40.84 10.24
N VAL A 284 7.20 -41.72 10.36
CA VAL A 284 8.61 -41.34 10.19
C VAL A 284 8.86 -40.78 8.79
N ASP A 285 8.36 -41.43 7.75
CA ASP A 285 8.49 -40.96 6.37
C ASP A 285 7.84 -39.58 6.18
N ALA A 286 6.66 -39.37 6.76
CA ALA A 286 5.96 -38.08 6.71
C ALA A 286 6.76 -36.97 7.41
N VAL A 287 7.35 -37.25 8.57
CA VAL A 287 8.22 -36.32 9.31
C VAL A 287 9.48 -36.03 8.53
N CYS A 288 10.17 -37.04 8.01
CA CYS A 288 11.36 -36.85 7.19
C CYS A 288 11.08 -35.98 5.96
N ALA A 289 9.97 -36.23 5.25
CA ALA A 289 9.56 -35.44 4.11
C ALA A 289 9.19 -33.99 4.48
N ASP A 290 8.58 -33.77 5.65
CA ASP A 290 8.28 -32.43 6.16
C ASP A 290 9.56 -31.65 6.52
N VAL A 291 10.49 -32.27 7.25
CA VAL A 291 11.78 -31.68 7.63
C VAL A 291 12.59 -31.31 6.39
N GLN A 292 12.68 -32.21 5.40
CA GLN A 292 13.39 -31.94 4.14
C GLN A 292 12.78 -30.74 3.39
N ARG A 293 11.44 -30.66 3.32
CA ARG A 293 10.74 -29.52 2.70
C ARG A 293 10.97 -28.22 3.47
N GLY A 294 10.89 -28.27 4.80
CA GLY A 294 11.17 -27.15 5.70
C GLY A 294 12.59 -26.60 5.50
N GLN A 295 13.58 -27.48 5.45
CA GLN A 295 14.99 -27.11 5.27
C GLN A 295 15.26 -26.50 3.89
N ASN A 296 14.72 -27.10 2.82
CA ASN A 296 15.08 -26.72 1.45
C ASN A 296 14.39 -25.45 0.96
N VAL A 297 13.15 -25.21 1.40
CA VAL A 297 12.31 -24.09 0.94
C VAL A 297 12.19 -23.03 2.02
N TYR A 298 11.60 -23.37 3.17
CA TYR A 298 11.22 -22.38 4.17
C TYR A 298 12.40 -21.80 4.94
N ASN A 299 13.39 -22.62 5.29
CA ASN A 299 14.55 -22.14 6.02
C ASN A 299 15.29 -21.01 5.29
N LYS A 300 15.41 -21.13 3.96
CA LYS A 300 16.01 -20.07 3.12
C LYS A 300 15.18 -18.78 3.16
N LEU A 301 13.85 -18.88 3.14
CA LEU A 301 12.96 -17.72 3.17
C LEU A 301 12.97 -17.01 4.53
N PHE A 302 12.82 -17.75 5.63
CA PHE A 302 12.83 -17.19 6.98
C PHE A 302 14.19 -16.54 7.31
N TYR A 303 15.30 -17.23 7.02
CA TYR A 303 16.63 -16.66 7.24
C TYR A 303 16.82 -15.34 6.49
N ARG A 304 16.36 -15.27 5.24
CA ARG A 304 16.54 -14.10 4.38
C ARG A 304 15.73 -12.86 4.79
N TYR A 305 14.53 -13.05 5.35
CA TYR A 305 13.59 -11.93 5.56
C TYR A 305 13.25 -11.64 7.00
N THR A 306 13.48 -12.56 7.93
CA THR A 306 13.13 -12.36 9.35
C THR A 306 14.32 -12.51 10.28
N ASN A 307 15.53 -12.78 9.75
CA ASN A 307 16.75 -13.12 10.52
C ASN A 307 16.52 -14.21 11.57
N SER A 308 15.44 -14.99 11.42
CA SER A 308 15.09 -16.11 12.28
C SER A 308 15.37 -17.38 11.47
N PRO A 309 16.39 -18.18 11.83
CA PRO A 309 16.60 -19.44 11.15
C PRO A 309 15.43 -20.37 11.48
N CYS A 310 14.85 -20.98 10.45
CA CYS A 310 13.82 -22.00 10.59
C CYS A 310 14.40 -23.32 11.12
N SER A 311 15.67 -23.35 11.53
CA SER A 311 16.33 -24.48 12.19
C SER A 311 15.76 -24.81 13.58
N LEU A 312 14.77 -24.04 14.07
CA LEU A 312 13.94 -24.38 15.23
C LEU A 312 12.76 -25.32 14.87
N LEU A 313 12.69 -25.79 13.62
CA LEU A 313 11.80 -26.85 13.15
C LEU A 313 12.35 -28.28 13.37
N CYS A 314 13.59 -28.42 13.84
CA CYS A 314 14.15 -29.69 14.31
C CYS A 314 13.97 -29.81 15.83
#